data_AF-R7J774-F1
#
_entry.id   AF-R7J774-F1
#
_cell.length_a   1.000
_cell.length_b   1.000
_cell.length_c   1.000
_cell.angle_alpha   90.00
_cell.angle_beta   90.00
_cell.angle_gamma   90.00
#
_symmetry.space_group_name_H-M   'P 1'
#
loop_
_entity.id
_entity.type
_entity.pdbx_description
1 polymer ?
#
loop_
_entity_poly.entity_id
_entity_poly.type
_entity_poly.pdbx_seq_one_letter_code
_entity_poly.pdbx_strand_id
1 'polypeptide(L)'
;MVKISPDLTSPVAKKLAQLKSDLVFSAATGNYKEFKNAMKAHAKWAVDNFELSKSVKAPEIKAPLFSKTGIRMAKVWFLNLFRVKTPEEKTLKQMAKQEKLKREAQKYMSNV
;
A
#
# COMPACT_ATOMS: atom_id res chain seq x y z
N MET A 1 4.70 25.70 -10.13
CA MET A 1 4.38 24.58 -9.23
C MET A 1 5.67 23.85 -8.91
N VAL A 2 6.18 23.97 -7.68
CA VAL A 2 7.41 23.30 -7.25
C VAL A 2 7.15 21.79 -7.28
N LYS A 3 7.78 21.08 -8.22
CA LYS A 3 7.83 19.62 -8.22
C LYS A 3 8.77 19.23 -7.08
N ILE A 4 8.23 19.09 -5.87
CA ILE A 4 8.95 18.48 -4.76
C ILE A 4 9.12 17.01 -5.17
N SER A 5 10.26 16.71 -5.78
CA SER A 5 10.63 15.33 -6.06
C SER A 5 10.66 14.65 -4.70
N PRO A 6 9.85 13.61 -4.46
CA PRO A 6 9.90 12.91 -3.19
C PRO A 6 11.31 12.36 -3.04
N ASP A 7 12.04 12.80 -2.01
CA ASP A 7 13.37 12.27 -1.71
C ASP A 7 13.23 10.77 -1.39
N LEU A 8 13.37 9.95 -2.43
CA LEU A 8 13.34 8.49 -2.40
C LEU A 8 14.51 7.92 -1.58
N THR A 9 15.51 8.74 -1.29
CA THR A 9 16.66 8.46 -0.42
C THR A 9 16.36 8.70 1.06
N SER A 10 15.24 9.36 1.39
CA SER A 10 14.88 9.66 2.78
C SER A 10 14.70 8.38 3.61
N PRO A 11 15.06 8.40 4.91
CA PRO A 11 14.87 7.25 5.80
C PRO A 11 13.40 6.82 5.89
N VAL A 12 12.47 7.77 5.67
CA VAL A 12 11.03 7.52 5.61
C VAL A 12 10.65 6.72 4.38
N ALA A 13 11.19 7.04 3.20
CA ALA A 13 10.96 6.28 1.97
C ALA A 13 11.49 4.84 2.08
N LYS A 14 12.68 4.64 2.67
CA LYS A 14 13.23 3.30 2.95
C LYS A 14 12.33 2.50 3.88
N LYS A 15 11.82 3.12 4.93
CA LYS A 15 10.90 2.48 5.89
C LYS A 15 9.57 2.11 5.25
N LEU A 16 9.02 2.97 4.39
CA LEU A 16 7.81 2.66 3.61
C LEU A 16 8.06 1.51 2.62
N ALA A 17 9.23 1.46 1.98
CA ALA A 17 9.62 0.38 1.08
C ALA A 17 9.72 -0.96 1.84
N GLN A 18 10.36 -0.93 3.01
CA GLN A 18 10.46 -2.09 3.89
C GLN A 18 9.09 -2.58 4.37
N LEU A 19 8.20 -1.67 4.78
CA LEU A 19 6.85 -2.05 5.20
C LEU A 19 6.02 -2.65 4.05
N LYS A 20 6.22 -2.18 2.81
CA LYS A 20 5.61 -2.78 1.62
C LYS A 20 6.20 -4.17 1.33
N SER A 21 7.51 -4.35 1.46
CA SER A 21 8.12 -5.68 1.30
C SER A 21 7.68 -6.65 2.38
N ASP A 22 7.62 -6.22 3.63
CA ASP A 22 7.18 -7.05 4.76
C ASP A 22 5.73 -7.50 4.59
N LEU A 23 4.85 -6.61 4.08
CA LEU A 23 3.47 -6.95 3.79
C LEU A 23 3.37 -8.02 2.69
N VAL A 24 4.14 -7.89 1.63
CA VAL A 24 4.14 -8.84 0.51
C VAL A 24 4.78 -10.17 0.91
N PHE A 25 5.87 -10.12 1.68
CA PHE A 25 6.56 -11.30 2.19
C PHE A 25 5.71 -12.07 3.21
N SER A 26 5.10 -11.38 4.18
CA SER A 26 4.20 -11.99 5.16
C SER A 26 2.95 -12.58 4.51
N ALA A 27 2.44 -11.97 3.44
CA ALA A 27 1.37 -12.57 2.64
C ALA A 27 1.83 -13.86 1.93
N ALA A 28 3.04 -13.85 1.35
CA ALA A 28 3.60 -15.01 0.66
C ALA A 28 3.91 -16.18 1.63
N THR A 29 4.38 -15.88 2.84
CA THR A 29 4.64 -16.90 3.89
C THR A 29 3.35 -17.37 4.58
N GLY A 30 2.25 -16.61 4.48
CA GLY A 30 0.99 -16.92 5.13
C GLY A 30 0.90 -16.45 6.60
N ASN A 31 1.85 -15.61 7.05
CA ASN A 31 1.88 -15.10 8.42
C ASN A 31 0.95 -13.89 8.58
N TYR A 32 -0.31 -14.14 8.95
CA TYR A 32 -1.33 -13.10 9.11
C TYR A 32 -1.01 -12.06 10.20
N LYS A 33 -0.33 -12.45 11.28
CA LYS A 33 -0.02 -11.54 12.40
C LYS A 33 0.97 -10.47 11.96
N GLU A 34 2.03 -10.88 11.27
CA GLU A 34 3.02 -9.98 10.68
C GLU A 34 2.41 -9.13 9.58
N PHE A 35 1.58 -9.72 8.71
CA PHE A 35 0.85 -9.00 7.67
C PHE A 35 -0.01 -7.87 8.25
N LYS A 36 -0.79 -8.16 9.29
CA LYS A 36 -1.63 -7.17 9.97
C LYS A 36 -0.81 -6.05 10.60
N ASN A 37 0.33 -6.38 11.21
CA ASN A 37 1.21 -5.39 11.84
C ASN A 37 1.89 -4.50 10.79
N ALA A 38 2.42 -5.09 9.72
CA ALA A 38 3.00 -4.37 8.59
C ALA A 38 1.96 -3.46 7.91
N MET A 39 0.72 -3.93 7.75
CA MET A 39 -0.36 -3.13 7.16
C MET A 39 -0.74 -1.92 8.03
N LYS A 40 -0.85 -2.09 9.35
CA LYS A 40 -1.13 -0.98 10.28
C LYS A 40 0.01 0.04 10.30
N ALA A 41 1.25 -0.45 10.41
CA ALA A 41 2.43 0.39 10.40
C ALA A 41 2.52 1.16 9.05
N HIS A 42 2.32 0.49 7.93
CA HIS A 42 2.29 1.15 6.64
C HIS A 42 1.19 2.22 6.57
N ALA A 43 -0.02 1.93 7.06
CA ALA A 43 -1.13 2.89 7.05
C ALA A 43 -0.79 4.16 7.85
N LYS A 44 -0.28 4.01 9.08
CA LYS A 44 0.14 5.14 9.91
C LYS A 44 1.16 6.03 9.21
N TRP A 45 2.24 5.42 8.71
CA TRP A 45 3.33 6.15 8.07
C TRP A 45 2.94 6.77 6.72
N ALA A 46 2.03 6.13 5.99
CA ALA A 46 1.57 6.59 4.69
C ALA A 46 0.50 7.70 4.78
N VAL A 47 -0.25 7.80 5.89
CA VAL A 47 -1.10 8.97 6.15
C VAL A 47 -0.23 10.22 6.36
N ASP A 48 0.83 10.09 7.15
CA ASP A 48 1.74 11.21 7.45
C ASP A 48 2.60 11.61 6.25
N ASN A 49 2.90 10.67 5.34
CA ASN A 49 3.84 10.86 4.22
C ASN A 49 3.25 10.41 2.89
N PHE A 50 2.03 10.86 2.61
CA PHE A 50 1.22 10.37 1.50
C PHE A 50 1.92 10.52 0.13
N GLU A 51 2.56 11.66 -0.13
CA GLU A 51 3.31 11.91 -1.38
C GLU A 51 4.51 10.97 -1.56
N LEU A 52 5.27 10.72 -0.48
CA LEU A 52 6.38 9.76 -0.48
C LEU A 52 5.86 8.34 -0.68
N SER A 53 4.76 7.95 -0.01
CA SER A 53 4.19 6.61 -0.09
C SER A 53 3.77 6.21 -1.51
N LYS A 54 3.41 7.20 -2.33
CA LYS A 54 3.01 7.05 -3.72
C LYS A 54 4.21 6.82 -4.66
N SER A 55 5.35 7.41 -4.33
CA SER A 55 6.60 7.27 -5.09
C SER A 55 7.32 5.94 -4.84
N VAL A 56 7.12 5.35 -3.66
CA VAL A 56 7.76 4.08 -3.29
C VAL A 56 7.07 2.93 -4.02
N LYS A 57 7.77 2.30 -4.97
CA LYS A 57 7.27 1.10 -5.68
C LYS A 57 7.20 -0.10 -4.72
N ALA A 58 6.06 -0.78 -4.69
CA ALA A 58 5.93 -2.04 -3.95
C ALA A 58 6.62 -3.18 -4.72
N PRO A 59 7.23 -4.16 -4.05
CA PRO A 59 7.69 -5.37 -4.72
C PRO A 59 6.51 -6.16 -5.27
N GLU A 60 6.59 -6.53 -6.55
CA GLU A 60 5.58 -7.35 -7.21
C GLU A 60 5.99 -8.82 -7.13
N ILE A 61 5.23 -9.64 -6.40
CA ILE A 61 5.36 -11.10 -6.44
C ILE A 61 4.27 -11.63 -7.37
N LYS A 62 4.68 -12.20 -8.51
CA LYS A 62 3.80 -12.95 -9.40
C LYS A 62 3.82 -14.43 -8.96
N ALA A 63 2.88 -14.81 -8.09
CA ALA A 63 2.66 -16.21 -7.73
C ALA A 63 1.44 -16.76 -8.48
N PRO A 64 1.49 -18.00 -9.02
CA PRO A 64 0.32 -18.64 -9.60
C PRO A 64 -0.81 -18.77 -8.56
N LEU A 65 -2.06 -18.52 -8.97
CA LEU A 65 -3.25 -18.57 -8.10
C LEU A 65 -3.39 -19.89 -7.32
N PHE A 66 -3.07 -21.01 -7.96
CA PHE A 66 -3.16 -22.35 -7.38
C PHE A 66 -1.84 -22.86 -6.76
N SER A 67 -0.81 -22.02 -6.67
CA SER A 67 0.43 -22.39 -5.97
C SER A 67 0.22 -22.37 -4.45
N LYS A 68 1.06 -23.09 -3.69
CA LYS A 68 1.07 -23.03 -2.21
C LYS A 68 1.18 -21.58 -1.71
N THR A 69 1.96 -20.75 -2.40
CA THR A 69 2.11 -19.32 -2.13
C THR A 69 0.83 -18.54 -2.43
N GLY A 70 0.19 -18.80 -3.58
CA GLY A 70 -1.09 -18.19 -3.96
C GLY A 70 -2.20 -18.48 -2.95
N ILE A 71 -2.33 -19.74 -2.52
CA ILE A 71 -3.31 -20.15 -1.50
C ILE A 71 -3.03 -19.46 -0.14
N ARG A 72 -1.76 -19.34 0.26
CA ARG A 72 -1.38 -18.63 1.50
C ARG A 72 -1.73 -17.14 1.43
N MET A 73 -1.42 -16.48 0.31
CA MET A 73 -1.80 -15.08 0.09
C MET A 73 -3.31 -14.88 0.11
N ALA A 74 -4.06 -15.77 -0.55
CA ALA A 74 -5.52 -15.74 -0.57
C ALA A 74 -6.11 -15.90 0.84
N LYS A 75 -5.57 -16.81 1.67
CA LYS A 75 -5.98 -16.96 3.07
C LYS A 75 -5.73 -15.69 3.88
N VAL A 76 -4.56 -15.07 3.74
CA VAL A 76 -4.23 -13.81 4.42
C VAL A 76 -5.17 -12.67 3.99
N TRP A 77 -5.48 -12.58 2.70
CA TRP A 77 -6.44 -11.61 2.17
C TRP A 77 -7.86 -11.84 2.67
N PHE A 78 -8.29 -13.10 2.72
CA PHE A 78 -9.58 -13.49 3.27
C PHE A 78 -9.69 -13.07 4.73
N LEU A 79 -8.68 -13.39 5.57
CA LEU A 79 -8.64 -12.96 6.97
C LEU A 79 -8.63 -11.43 7.13
N ASN A 80 -7.96 -10.72 6.23
CA ASN A 80 -7.94 -9.26 6.24
C ASN A 80 -9.27 -8.63 5.81
N LEU A 81 -10.09 -9.32 5.00
CA LEU A 81 -11.40 -8.84 4.57
C LEU A 81 -12.38 -8.75 5.75
N PHE A 82 -12.36 -9.74 6.64
CA PHE A 82 -13.20 -9.78 7.85
C PHE A 82 -12.63 -8.94 9.00
N ARG A 83 -11.44 -8.35 8.83
CA ARG A 83 -10.83 -7.52 9.87
C ARG A 83 -11.50 -6.15 9.92
N VAL A 84 -11.84 -5.71 11.14
CA VAL A 84 -12.21 -4.32 11.41
C VAL A 84 -11.02 -3.40 11.08
N LYS A 85 -11.23 -2.50 10.11
CA LYS A 85 -10.21 -1.56 9.63
C LYS A 85 -9.96 -0.45 10.64
N THR A 86 -8.70 -0.08 10.82
CA THR A 86 -8.31 1.05 11.68
C THR A 86 -8.76 2.37 11.06
N PRO A 87 -8.91 3.45 11.85
CA PRO A 87 -9.22 4.78 11.33
C PRO A 87 -8.18 5.25 10.30
N GLU A 88 -6.89 4.96 10.53
CA GLU A 88 -5.77 5.29 9.62
C GLU A 88 -5.89 4.58 8.25
N GLU A 89 -6.41 3.35 8.22
CA GLU A 89 -6.67 2.64 6.96
C GLU A 89 -7.87 3.23 6.21
N LYS A 90 -8.85 3.77 6.94
CA LYS A 90 -10.01 4.45 6.34
C LYS A 90 -9.60 5.79 5.74
N THR A 91 -8.78 6.58 6.44
CA THR A 91 -8.26 7.87 5.94
C THR A 91 -7.38 7.66 4.71
N LEU A 92 -6.47 6.68 4.73
CA LEU A 92 -5.66 6.35 3.56
C LEU A 92 -6.51 5.93 2.34
N LYS A 93 -7.60 5.17 2.56
CA LYS A 93 -8.54 4.80 1.49
C LYS A 93 -9.27 6.02 0.93
N GLN A 94 -9.64 6.98 1.78
CA GLN A 94 -10.29 8.23 1.34
C GLN A 94 -9.34 9.12 0.55
N MET A 95 -8.11 9.32 1.04
CA MET A 95 -7.06 10.07 0.33
C MET A 95 -6.75 9.44 -1.03
N ALA A 96 -6.60 8.11 -1.08
CA ALA A 96 -6.40 7.38 -2.33
C ALA A 96 -7.57 7.53 -3.31
N LYS A 97 -8.82 7.58 -2.82
CA LYS A 97 -10.00 7.85 -3.66
C LYS A 97 -9.98 9.27 -4.22
N GLN A 98 -9.71 10.27 -3.37
CA GLN A 98 -9.62 11.66 -3.79
C GLN A 98 -8.54 11.88 -4.85
N GLU A 99 -7.39 11.21 -4.73
CA GLU A 99 -6.36 11.28 -5.76
C GLU A 99 -6.75 10.64 -7.08
N LYS A 100 -7.43 9.49 -7.05
CA LYS A 100 -7.93 8.85 -8.28
C LYS A 100 -8.91 9.77 -8.99
N LEU A 101 -9.84 10.36 -8.25
CA LEU A 101 -10.80 11.33 -8.78
C LEU A 101 -10.08 12.57 -9.34
N LYS A 102 -9.06 13.10 -8.66
CA LYS A 102 -8.24 14.22 -9.17
C LYS A 102 -7.50 13.85 -10.46
N ARG A 103 -6.95 12.63 -10.55
CA ARG A 103 -6.28 12.13 -11.76
C ARG A 103 -7.26 11.93 -12.91
N GLU A 104 -8.45 11.41 -12.64
CA GLU A 104 -9.51 11.25 -13.63
C GLU A 104 -9.99 12.62 -14.12
N ALA A 105 -10.28 13.54 -13.21
CA ALA A 105 -10.63 14.92 -13.56
C ALA A 105 -9.55 15.61 -14.40
N GLN A 106 -8.27 15.46 -14.06
CA GLN A 106 -7.16 15.99 -14.86
C GLN A 106 -7.12 15.39 -16.27
N LYS A 107 -7.36 14.07 -16.43
CA LYS A 107 -7.42 13.43 -17.75
C LYS A 107 -8.58 13.97 -18.60
N TYR A 108 -9.72 14.24 -17.97
CA TYR A 108 -10.87 14.84 -18.68
C TYR A 108 -10.62 16.31 -19.02
N MET A 109 -9.94 17.08 -18.16
CA MET A 109 -9.58 18.49 -18.43
C MET A 109 -8.44 18.65 -19.44
N SER A 110 -7.54 17.68 -19.60
CA SER A 110 -6.46 17.72 -20.58
C SER A 110 -6.85 17.26 -21.99
N ASN A 111 -8.04 16.69 -22.13
CA ASN A 111 -8.61 16.22 -23.40
C ASN A 111 -9.65 17.19 -23.98
N VAL A 112 -9.73 18.41 -23.44
CA VAL A 112 -10.46 19.57 -24.00
C VAL A 112 -9.42 20.58 -24.44
#